data_AF-A0A7W9PZW1-F1
#
_entry.id   AF-A0A7W9PZW1-F1
#
_cell.length_a   1.000
_cell.length_b   1.000
_cell.length_c   1.000
_cell.angle_alpha   90.00
_cell.angle_beta   90.00
_cell.angle_gamma   90.00
#
_symmetry.space_group_name_H-M   'P 1'
#
loop_
_entity.id
_entity.type
_entity.pdbx_description
1 polymer ?
#
loop_
_entity_poly.entity_id
_entity_poly.type
_entity_poly.pdbx_seq_one_letter_code
_entity_poly.pdbx_strand_id
1 'polypeptide(L)'
;MTPFRPRRALAAAVLALALPTAALAGPAPAAAAEPAPALRVLTYNVFLMSRNLYPNWGQDHRAAEIPKASFFQGNDVVVLQEAFDNSSSDALKRAAAAQYPYQTPVVGRGRDGWNATGGAYSSTTPEDGGVTVLSKWPVLHKEQYVYKDACGSDWWSNKGFAYVVLDVGGARVHVVGTHTQSTDSGCGAGEAARDRSRQFKAIDAFLDAKNIPADEEVLVAGDLNVDSRGGEYASMLADAGLAGADARTGHPYSFDTQENSVARYRYPDDPREDLDYVLARAGHARPARWHNEVVQERSAPWTVSSWGTSYTYTDLSDHYPLRAYAG
;
A
#
# COMPACT_ATOMS: atom_id res chain seq x y z
N MET A 1 -67.29 -21.84 -91.16
CA MET A 1 -65.82 -21.96 -91.41
C MET A 1 -65.35 -20.54 -91.68
N THR A 2 -64.56 -19.82 -90.89
CA THR A 2 -63.46 -20.08 -89.94
C THR A 2 -63.35 -18.83 -89.04
N PRO A 3 -63.03 -18.93 -87.73
CA PRO A 3 -62.92 -17.76 -86.86
C PRO A 3 -61.51 -17.16 -86.86
N PHE A 4 -61.44 -15.83 -86.80
CA PHE A 4 -60.24 -15.03 -86.55
C PHE A 4 -59.84 -15.12 -85.07
N ARG A 5 -58.58 -15.47 -84.78
CA ARG A 5 -57.97 -15.39 -83.43
C ARG A 5 -57.26 -14.03 -83.24
N PRO A 6 -57.38 -13.37 -82.08
CA PRO A 6 -56.53 -12.24 -81.73
C PRO A 6 -55.19 -12.71 -81.13
N ARG A 7 -54.12 -11.94 -81.42
CA ARG A 7 -52.76 -12.13 -80.93
C ARG A 7 -52.65 -11.74 -79.44
N ARG A 8 -52.09 -12.63 -78.61
CA ARG A 8 -51.65 -12.31 -77.24
C ARG A 8 -50.24 -11.70 -77.28
N ALA A 9 -50.09 -10.50 -76.76
CA ALA A 9 -48.78 -9.89 -76.47
C ALA A 9 -48.25 -10.44 -75.13
N LEU A 10 -47.02 -10.95 -75.13
CA LEU A 10 -46.29 -11.35 -73.93
C LEU A 10 -45.58 -10.11 -73.36
N ALA A 11 -45.99 -9.65 -72.18
CA ALA A 11 -45.25 -8.66 -71.41
C ALA A 11 -44.14 -9.37 -70.62
N ALA A 12 -42.89 -9.01 -70.88
CA ALA A 12 -41.73 -9.47 -70.11
C ALA A 12 -41.60 -8.63 -68.83
N ALA A 13 -41.74 -9.26 -67.67
CA ALA A 13 -41.46 -8.64 -66.38
C ALA A 13 -39.95 -8.72 -66.11
N VAL A 14 -39.29 -7.56 -66.00
CA VAL A 14 -37.89 -7.46 -65.56
C VAL A 14 -37.87 -7.44 -64.03
N LEU A 15 -37.37 -8.52 -63.43
CA LEU A 15 -37.15 -8.62 -61.99
C LEU A 15 -35.81 -7.94 -61.65
N ALA A 16 -35.84 -6.76 -61.05
CA ALA A 16 -34.64 -6.11 -60.53
C ALA A 16 -34.30 -6.72 -59.15
N LEU A 17 -33.22 -7.52 -59.10
CA LEU A 17 -32.64 -8.02 -57.87
C LEU A 17 -31.84 -6.90 -57.19
N ALA A 18 -32.39 -6.33 -56.12
CA ALA A 18 -31.65 -5.49 -55.19
C ALA A 18 -30.83 -6.37 -54.24
N LEU A 19 -29.51 -6.36 -54.38
CA LEU A 19 -28.58 -6.99 -53.45
C LEU A 19 -28.37 -6.08 -52.23
N PRO A 20 -28.56 -6.56 -50.99
CA PRO A 20 -28.17 -5.78 -49.82
C PRO A 20 -26.66 -5.84 -49.66
N THR A 21 -26.00 -4.69 -49.77
CA THR A 21 -24.59 -4.55 -49.36
C THR A 21 -24.51 -4.57 -47.84
N ALA A 22 -24.22 -5.74 -47.27
CA ALA A 22 -23.83 -5.85 -45.87
C ALA A 22 -22.44 -5.25 -45.71
N ALA A 23 -22.36 -4.05 -45.13
CA ALA A 23 -21.09 -3.47 -44.69
C ALA A 23 -20.57 -4.31 -43.52
N LEU A 24 -19.51 -5.09 -43.76
CA LEU A 24 -18.73 -5.75 -42.71
C LEU A 24 -17.99 -4.65 -41.93
N ALA A 25 -18.58 -4.17 -40.83
CA ALA A 25 -17.85 -3.41 -39.84
C ALA A 25 -16.83 -4.34 -39.18
N GLY A 26 -15.55 -4.19 -39.52
CA GLY A 26 -14.47 -4.86 -38.80
C GLY A 26 -14.48 -4.45 -37.32
N PRO A 27 -13.93 -5.29 -36.42
CA PRO A 27 -13.82 -4.92 -35.02
C PRO A 27 -13.05 -3.60 -34.91
N ALA A 28 -13.63 -2.62 -34.21
CA ALA A 28 -12.93 -1.40 -33.87
C ALA A 28 -11.64 -1.77 -33.14
N PRO A 29 -10.50 -1.10 -33.42
CA PRO A 29 -9.30 -1.32 -32.63
C PRO A 29 -9.65 -1.08 -31.16
N ALA A 30 -9.36 -2.06 -30.31
CA ALA A 30 -9.47 -1.89 -28.87
C ALA A 30 -8.70 -0.61 -28.51
N ALA A 31 -9.38 0.34 -27.86
CA ALA A 31 -8.71 1.51 -27.32
C ALA A 31 -7.52 1.00 -26.49
N ALA A 32 -6.31 1.49 -26.78
CA ALA A 32 -5.16 1.18 -25.94
C ALA A 32 -5.53 1.54 -24.50
N ALA A 33 -5.40 0.59 -23.58
CA ALA A 33 -5.64 0.85 -22.17
C ALA A 33 -4.82 2.08 -21.77
N GLU A 34 -5.47 3.07 -21.16
CA GLU A 34 -4.74 4.24 -20.66
C GLU A 34 -3.68 3.73 -19.66
N PRO A 35 -2.44 4.25 -19.73
CA PRO A 35 -1.39 3.83 -18.82
C PRO A 35 -1.83 4.08 -17.38
N ALA A 36 -1.51 3.13 -16.48
CA ALA A 36 -1.78 3.26 -15.05
C ALA A 36 -1.33 4.65 -14.54
N PRO A 37 -2.12 5.33 -13.69
CA PRO A 37 -1.72 6.61 -13.13
C PRO A 37 -0.35 6.51 -12.45
N ALA A 38 0.56 7.42 -12.77
CA ALA A 38 1.89 7.44 -12.17
C ALA A 38 1.84 8.08 -10.76
N LEU A 39 1.44 7.30 -9.75
CA LEU A 39 1.38 7.76 -8.38
C LEU A 39 2.76 7.94 -7.74
N ARG A 40 2.87 8.94 -6.85
CA ARG A 40 3.94 9.03 -5.86
C ARG A 40 3.45 8.49 -4.52
N VAL A 41 4.04 7.41 -4.03
CA VAL A 41 3.63 6.76 -2.77
C VAL A 41 4.76 6.84 -1.76
N LEU A 42 4.45 7.31 -0.55
CA LEU A 42 5.35 7.24 0.60
C LEU A 42 4.90 6.10 1.51
N THR A 43 5.83 5.24 1.94
CA THR A 43 5.64 4.38 3.12
C THR A 43 6.61 4.80 4.21
N TYR A 44 6.14 4.85 5.46
CA TYR A 44 6.98 5.24 6.59
C TYR A 44 6.51 4.64 7.91
N ASN A 45 7.35 3.77 8.50
CA ASN A 45 7.21 3.36 9.88
C ASN A 45 7.59 4.55 10.78
N VAL A 46 6.62 5.10 11.50
CA VAL A 46 6.77 6.34 12.28
C VAL A 46 7.16 6.12 13.74
N PHE A 47 7.27 4.87 14.18
CA PHE A 47 7.67 4.52 15.55
C PHE A 47 6.91 5.30 16.64
N LEU A 48 5.60 5.54 16.47
CA LEU A 48 4.79 6.25 17.45
C LEU A 48 4.23 5.26 18.47
N MET A 49 5.11 4.59 19.19
CA MET A 49 4.76 3.63 20.24
C MET A 49 3.86 4.24 21.31
N SER A 50 2.97 3.43 21.91
CA SER A 50 2.10 3.85 23.02
C SER A 50 2.88 4.56 24.14
N ARG A 51 2.55 5.82 24.41
CA ARG A 51 3.24 6.61 25.44
C ARG A 51 2.99 6.11 26.86
N ASN A 52 1.93 5.31 27.07
CA ASN A 52 1.69 4.67 28.36
C ASN A 52 2.78 3.64 28.71
N LEU A 53 3.33 2.96 27.70
CA LEU A 53 4.41 1.99 27.84
C LEU A 53 5.78 2.62 27.62
N TYR A 54 5.84 3.60 26.71
CA TYR A 54 7.08 4.15 26.17
C TYR A 54 7.07 5.69 26.23
N PRO A 55 6.98 6.33 27.40
CA PRO A 55 6.69 7.77 27.52
C PRO A 55 7.79 8.71 27.04
N ASN A 56 9.02 8.21 26.84
CA ASN A 56 10.22 9.03 26.64
C ASN A 56 10.80 8.90 25.22
N TRP A 57 9.97 8.65 24.20
CA TRP A 57 10.42 8.51 22.80
C TRP A 57 10.01 9.68 21.89
N GLY A 58 9.59 10.80 22.48
CA GLY A 58 9.34 12.04 21.75
C GLY A 58 8.20 11.96 20.75
N GLN A 59 7.23 11.04 20.94
CA GLN A 59 6.17 10.75 19.97
C GLN A 59 5.40 12.00 19.53
N ASP A 60 5.00 12.87 20.47
CA ASP A 60 4.27 14.11 20.13
C ASP A 60 5.13 15.09 19.32
N HIS A 61 6.41 15.22 19.66
CA HIS A 61 7.34 16.05 18.91
C HIS A 61 7.49 15.52 17.49
N ARG A 62 7.77 14.22 17.33
CA ARG A 62 7.95 13.58 16.03
C ARG A 62 6.67 13.60 15.20
N ALA A 63 5.51 13.34 15.80
CA ALA A 63 4.21 13.47 15.13
C ALA A 63 3.94 14.88 14.59
N ALA A 64 4.48 15.92 15.22
CA ALA A 64 4.39 17.30 14.73
C ALA A 64 5.42 17.63 13.65
N GLU A 65 6.61 17.01 13.67
CA GLU A 65 7.68 17.27 12.70
C GLU A 65 7.57 16.44 11.41
N ILE A 66 7.09 15.20 11.50
CA ILE A 66 6.97 14.29 10.34
C ILE A 66 6.17 14.94 9.19
N PRO A 67 4.97 15.54 9.42
CA PRO A 67 4.22 16.17 8.34
C PRO A 67 4.85 17.46 7.78
N LYS A 68 5.94 17.96 8.37
CA LYS A 68 6.70 19.12 7.88
C LYS A 68 7.94 18.72 7.08
N ALA A 69 8.41 17.47 7.24
CA ALA A 69 9.61 16.97 6.60
C ALA A 69 9.47 16.93 5.08
N SER A 70 10.59 17.08 4.37
CA SER A 70 10.56 17.22 2.91
C SER A 70 10.10 15.93 2.24
N PHE A 71 10.48 14.77 2.80
CA PHE A 71 10.04 13.45 2.34
C PHE A 71 8.50 13.24 2.41
N PHE A 72 7.84 13.91 3.35
CA PHE A 72 6.40 13.79 3.57
C PHE A 72 5.58 14.60 2.56
N GLN A 73 6.18 15.61 1.93
CA GLN A 73 5.49 16.50 1.00
C GLN A 73 5.37 15.91 -0.42
N GLY A 74 4.29 16.28 -1.11
CA GLY A 74 4.17 16.13 -2.56
C GLY A 74 3.94 14.69 -3.04
N ASN A 75 3.54 13.80 -2.14
CA ASN A 75 3.09 12.45 -2.49
C ASN A 75 1.60 12.48 -2.87
N ASP A 76 1.11 11.44 -3.51
CA ASP A 76 -0.31 11.22 -3.76
C ASP A 76 -0.94 10.36 -2.65
N VAL A 77 -0.17 9.40 -2.13
CA VAL A 77 -0.56 8.48 -1.07
C VAL A 77 0.58 8.38 -0.05
N VAL A 78 0.22 8.35 1.24
CA VAL A 78 1.12 8.10 2.36
C VAL A 78 0.57 6.93 3.16
N VAL A 79 1.39 5.91 3.38
CA VAL A 79 1.10 4.77 4.24
C VAL A 79 2.01 4.84 5.45
N LEU A 80 1.41 4.90 6.64
CA LEU A 80 2.15 4.96 7.90
C LEU A 80 2.02 3.63 8.64
N GLN A 81 3.12 3.20 9.26
CA GLN A 81 3.18 2.05 10.17
C GLN A 81 3.58 2.51 11.57
N GLU A 82 3.29 1.69 12.58
CA GLU A 82 3.52 2.01 14.01
C GLU A 82 2.92 3.34 14.48
N ALA A 83 1.79 3.74 13.90
CA ALA A 83 0.98 4.86 14.37
C ALA A 83 0.12 4.46 15.60
N PHE A 84 0.75 3.81 16.59
CA PHE A 84 0.08 3.14 17.71
C PHE A 84 -0.50 4.11 18.74
N ASP A 85 0.29 5.10 19.21
CA ASP A 85 -0.21 6.06 20.20
C ASP A 85 -1.37 6.87 19.61
N ASN A 86 -2.56 6.67 20.15
CA ASN A 86 -3.79 7.28 19.63
C ASN A 86 -3.66 8.80 19.48
N SER A 87 -3.17 9.48 20.51
CA SER A 87 -3.04 10.94 20.51
C SER A 87 -2.00 11.47 19.53
N SER A 88 -0.80 10.89 19.50
CA SER A 88 0.27 11.32 18.60
C SER A 88 -0.09 10.97 17.15
N SER A 89 -0.62 9.78 16.88
CA SER A 89 -1.08 9.38 15.55
C SER A 89 -2.23 10.25 15.04
N ASP A 90 -3.23 10.55 15.88
CA ASP A 90 -4.31 11.46 15.50
C ASP A 90 -3.81 12.89 15.26
N ALA A 91 -2.80 13.36 16.02
CA ALA A 91 -2.19 14.67 15.80
C ALA A 91 -1.44 14.73 14.46
N LEU A 92 -0.66 13.70 14.14
CA LEU A 92 0.02 13.56 12.84
C LEU A 92 -1.00 13.59 11.70
N LYS A 93 -2.06 12.76 11.80
CA LYS A 93 -3.14 12.69 10.80
C LYS A 93 -3.84 14.02 10.59
N ARG A 94 -4.14 14.76 11.67
CA ARG A 94 -4.72 16.12 11.59
C ARG A 94 -3.78 17.11 10.93
N ALA A 95 -2.49 17.08 11.26
CA ALA A 95 -1.49 17.97 10.65
C ALA A 95 -1.30 17.68 9.15
N ALA A 96 -1.44 16.40 8.74
CA ALA A 96 -1.36 15.97 7.35
C ALA A 96 -2.63 16.27 6.52
N ALA A 97 -3.77 16.58 7.15
CA ALA A 97 -5.08 16.65 6.48
C ALA A 97 -5.19 17.76 5.42
N ALA A 98 -4.38 18.83 5.51
CA ALA A 98 -4.37 19.88 4.49
C ALA A 98 -3.82 19.38 3.14
N GLN A 99 -2.91 18.42 3.16
CA GLN A 99 -2.30 17.82 1.96
C GLN A 99 -2.94 16.48 1.59
N TYR A 100 -3.38 15.73 2.59
CA TYR A 100 -3.96 14.39 2.47
C TYR A 100 -5.33 14.34 3.18
N PRO A 101 -6.38 14.95 2.60
CA PRO A 101 -7.68 15.08 3.28
C PRO A 101 -8.45 13.76 3.38
N TYR A 102 -8.17 12.78 2.53
CA TYR A 102 -8.87 11.49 2.53
C TYR A 102 -8.06 10.46 3.29
N GLN A 103 -8.56 10.04 4.46
CA GLN A 103 -7.80 9.18 5.36
C GLN A 103 -8.61 7.98 5.82
N THR A 104 -7.91 6.88 6.12
CA THR A 104 -8.46 5.76 6.87
C THR A 104 -8.37 6.04 8.38
N PRO A 105 -9.17 5.36 9.21
CA PRO A 105 -8.81 5.13 10.61
C PRO A 105 -7.47 4.36 10.72
N VAL A 106 -6.93 4.25 11.93
CA VAL A 106 -5.82 3.33 12.18
C VAL A 106 -6.38 1.90 12.29
N VAL A 107 -5.77 0.96 11.56
CA VAL A 107 -6.17 -0.46 11.53
C VAL A 107 -6.18 -1.00 12.95
N GLY A 108 -7.23 -1.75 13.30
CA GLY A 108 -7.34 -2.42 14.60
C GLY A 108 -7.83 -1.56 15.76
N ARG A 109 -7.92 -0.23 15.60
CA ARG A 109 -8.35 0.69 16.68
C ARG A 109 -9.83 0.58 17.01
N GLY A 110 -10.63 0.23 16.00
CA GLY A 110 -12.08 0.11 16.09
C GLY A 110 -12.66 -0.28 14.74
N ARG A 111 -13.99 -0.50 14.70
CA ARG A 111 -14.71 -0.79 13.44
C ARG A 111 -15.27 0.45 12.76
N ASP A 112 -15.36 1.56 13.49
CA ASP A 112 -15.94 2.80 13.00
C ASP A 112 -15.09 3.43 11.90
N GLY A 113 -15.76 4.00 10.89
CA GLY A 113 -15.11 4.64 9.76
C GLY A 113 -14.59 3.68 8.68
N TRP A 114 -14.71 2.36 8.85
CA TRP A 114 -14.40 1.36 7.82
C TRP A 114 -15.67 0.89 7.10
N ASN A 115 -15.57 0.63 5.80
CA ASN A 115 -16.65 -0.02 5.05
C ASN A 115 -16.81 -1.49 5.42
N ALA A 116 -15.70 -2.17 5.77
CA ALA A 116 -15.70 -3.53 6.29
C ALA A 116 -14.50 -3.77 7.23
N THR A 117 -14.66 -4.73 8.14
CA THR A 117 -13.60 -5.24 9.02
C THR A 117 -13.54 -6.75 8.89
N GLY A 118 -12.42 -7.28 8.42
CA GLY A 118 -12.18 -8.70 8.24
C GLY A 118 -11.05 -9.25 9.12
N GLY A 119 -10.75 -10.53 8.95
CA GLY A 119 -9.67 -11.21 9.65
C GLY A 119 -9.96 -11.46 11.13
N ALA A 120 -8.92 -11.54 11.95
CA ALA A 120 -8.98 -11.92 13.36
C ALA A 120 -9.10 -10.71 14.31
N TYR A 121 -9.87 -9.69 13.93
CA TYR A 121 -10.04 -8.48 14.75
C TYR A 121 -10.48 -8.81 16.18
N SER A 122 -9.78 -8.26 17.16
CA SER A 122 -10.11 -8.36 18.58
C SER A 122 -10.47 -6.99 19.15
N SER A 123 -11.62 -6.88 19.82
CA SER A 123 -12.00 -5.65 20.55
C SER A 123 -11.37 -5.56 21.95
N THR A 124 -10.61 -6.57 22.37
CA THR A 124 -10.02 -6.65 23.71
C THR A 124 -8.49 -6.67 23.69
N THR A 125 -7.88 -6.66 22.49
CA THR A 125 -6.43 -6.54 22.38
C THR A 125 -6.00 -5.13 22.82
N PRO A 126 -4.86 -4.99 23.53
CA PRO A 126 -4.46 -3.71 24.10
C PRO A 126 -3.93 -2.70 23.07
N GLU A 127 -3.39 -3.15 21.94
CA GLU A 127 -2.75 -2.30 20.93
C GLU A 127 -3.42 -2.46 19.56
N ASP A 128 -3.58 -1.35 18.83
CA ASP A 128 -4.05 -1.40 17.44
C ASP A 128 -2.95 -1.89 16.47
N GLY A 129 -3.24 -1.95 15.18
CA GLY A 129 -2.29 -2.41 14.16
C GLY A 129 -1.31 -1.35 13.68
N GLY A 130 -1.47 -0.09 14.09
CA GLY A 130 -0.56 1.01 13.78
C GLY A 130 -0.52 1.43 12.30
N VAL A 131 -1.41 0.90 11.46
CA VAL A 131 -1.41 1.19 10.01
C VAL A 131 -2.50 2.20 9.64
N THR A 132 -2.17 3.22 8.86
CA THR A 132 -3.16 4.14 8.26
C THR A 132 -2.72 4.60 6.87
N VAL A 133 -3.70 4.81 5.98
CA VAL A 133 -3.47 5.35 4.63
C VAL A 133 -4.05 6.76 4.55
N LEU A 134 -3.24 7.69 4.07
CA LEU A 134 -3.58 9.09 3.81
C LEU A 134 -3.47 9.33 2.31
N SER A 135 -4.46 9.98 1.71
CA SER A 135 -4.49 10.23 0.28
C SER A 135 -4.88 11.67 -0.05
N LYS A 136 -4.24 12.19 -1.10
CA LYS A 136 -4.67 13.40 -1.81
C LYS A 136 -5.96 13.16 -2.61
N TRP A 137 -6.19 11.91 -3.02
CA TRP A 137 -7.28 11.50 -3.90
C TRP A 137 -8.47 10.93 -3.11
N PRO A 138 -9.71 11.12 -3.57
CA PRO A 138 -10.89 10.59 -2.90
C PRO A 138 -10.82 9.08 -2.65
N VAL A 139 -11.08 8.66 -1.41
CA VAL A 139 -11.22 7.25 -1.06
C VAL A 139 -12.66 6.82 -1.34
N LEU A 140 -12.83 6.00 -2.39
CA LEU A 140 -14.12 5.42 -2.77
C LEU A 140 -14.55 4.31 -1.81
N HIS A 141 -13.58 3.56 -1.29
CA HIS A 141 -13.81 2.43 -0.41
C HIS A 141 -12.60 2.19 0.49
N LYS A 142 -12.83 1.80 1.75
CA LYS A 142 -11.78 1.44 2.70
C LYS A 142 -12.21 0.28 3.61
N GLU A 143 -11.40 -0.77 3.64
CA GLU A 143 -11.56 -1.91 4.53
C GLU A 143 -10.30 -2.13 5.36
N GLN A 144 -10.46 -2.74 6.53
CA GLN A 144 -9.33 -3.25 7.32
C GLN A 144 -9.41 -4.77 7.43
N TYR A 145 -8.25 -5.39 7.57
CA TYR A 145 -8.11 -6.82 7.84
C TYR A 145 -7.04 -7.02 8.91
N VAL A 146 -7.38 -7.73 10.00
CA VAL A 146 -6.42 -8.08 11.06
C VAL A 146 -5.89 -9.48 10.81
N TYR A 147 -4.56 -9.65 10.84
CA TYR A 147 -3.94 -10.95 10.62
C TYR A 147 -4.30 -11.95 11.70
N LYS A 148 -4.35 -13.23 11.32
CA LYS A 148 -4.60 -14.34 12.25
C LYS A 148 -3.32 -14.86 12.89
N ASP A 149 -2.22 -14.81 12.16
CA ASP A 149 -0.94 -15.41 12.53
C ASP A 149 0.06 -14.31 12.91
N ALA A 150 0.61 -14.41 14.12
CA ALA A 150 1.63 -13.53 14.67
C ALA A 150 2.34 -14.24 15.85
N CYS A 151 3.48 -13.73 16.26
CA CYS A 151 4.26 -14.23 17.39
C CYS A 151 4.91 -13.09 18.18
N GLY A 152 5.41 -13.39 19.37
CA GLY A 152 6.07 -12.40 20.22
C GLY A 152 5.14 -11.27 20.65
N SER A 153 5.66 -10.05 20.68
CA SER A 153 4.91 -8.84 21.05
C SER A 153 3.76 -8.54 20.08
N ASP A 154 3.95 -8.80 18.78
CA ASP A 154 2.96 -8.54 17.72
C ASP A 154 1.63 -9.28 17.93
N TRP A 155 1.64 -10.45 18.59
CA TRP A 155 0.43 -11.23 18.92
C TRP A 155 -0.58 -10.44 19.77
N TRP A 156 -0.13 -9.47 20.55
CA TRP A 156 -0.97 -8.64 21.42
C TRP A 156 -1.45 -7.35 20.74
N SER A 157 -1.31 -7.25 19.42
CA SER A 157 -1.77 -6.13 18.60
C SER A 157 -2.76 -6.59 17.53
N ASN A 158 -3.63 -5.69 17.08
CA ASN A 158 -4.45 -5.91 15.89
C ASN A 158 -3.66 -5.64 14.59
N LYS A 159 -2.42 -6.15 14.47
CA LYS A 159 -1.60 -6.01 13.25
C LYS A 159 -2.33 -6.58 12.04
N GLY A 160 -2.16 -5.91 10.90
CA GLY A 160 -3.03 -6.15 9.75
C GLY A 160 -2.72 -5.24 8.57
N PHE A 161 -3.71 -5.08 7.70
CA PHE A 161 -3.62 -4.16 6.57
C PHE A 161 -4.90 -3.33 6.39
N ALA A 162 -4.71 -2.15 5.83
CA ALA A 162 -5.76 -1.28 5.30
C ALA A 162 -5.79 -1.45 3.78
N TYR A 163 -6.96 -1.71 3.21
CA TYR A 163 -7.18 -1.71 1.78
C TYR A 163 -8.03 -0.49 1.40
N VAL A 164 -7.58 0.31 0.44
CA VAL A 164 -8.32 1.45 -0.09
C VAL A 164 -8.45 1.38 -1.61
N VAL A 165 -9.59 1.86 -2.11
CA VAL A 165 -9.80 2.15 -3.53
C VAL A 165 -9.89 3.65 -3.70
N LEU A 166 -9.02 4.21 -4.53
CA LEU A 166 -8.89 5.64 -4.79
C LEU A 166 -9.47 6.00 -6.15
N ASP A 167 -10.02 7.21 -6.28
CA ASP A 167 -10.33 7.85 -7.56
C ASP A 167 -9.20 8.80 -7.96
N VAL A 168 -8.34 8.35 -8.87
CA VAL A 168 -7.18 9.10 -9.37
C VAL A 168 -7.52 9.63 -10.76
N GLY A 169 -8.22 10.78 -10.80
CA GLY A 169 -8.58 11.45 -12.04
C GLY A 169 -9.55 10.65 -12.92
N GLY A 170 -10.45 9.86 -12.32
CA GLY A 170 -11.40 8.98 -13.00
C GLY A 170 -10.94 7.52 -13.09
N ALA A 171 -9.66 7.24 -12.84
CA ALA A 171 -9.13 5.87 -12.77
C ALA A 171 -9.18 5.33 -11.33
N ARG A 172 -9.46 4.03 -11.20
CA ARG A 172 -9.38 3.34 -9.89
C ARG A 172 -7.96 2.86 -9.63
N VAL A 173 -7.45 3.18 -8.45
CA VAL A 173 -6.18 2.65 -7.95
C VAL A 173 -6.38 2.03 -6.58
N HIS A 174 -5.78 0.87 -6.36
CA HIS A 174 -5.91 0.08 -5.16
C HIS A 174 -4.62 0.15 -4.36
N VAL A 175 -4.72 0.45 -3.07
CA VAL A 175 -3.57 0.48 -2.18
C VAL A 175 -3.85 -0.38 -0.94
N VAL A 176 -2.96 -1.32 -0.67
CA VAL A 176 -2.87 -2.05 0.58
C VAL A 176 -1.74 -1.44 1.39
N GLY A 177 -2.08 -0.81 2.52
CA GLY A 177 -1.10 -0.40 3.53
C GLY A 177 -0.94 -1.48 4.58
N THR A 178 0.27 -1.88 4.94
CA THR A 178 0.49 -2.93 5.96
C THR A 178 1.74 -2.73 6.81
N HIS A 179 1.81 -3.47 7.91
CA HIS A 179 2.98 -3.71 8.74
C HIS A 179 2.93 -5.18 9.18
N THR A 180 3.82 -6.01 8.64
CA THR A 180 3.83 -7.47 8.89
C THR A 180 4.59 -7.81 10.19
N GLN A 181 4.66 -9.11 10.50
CA GLN A 181 5.32 -9.66 11.66
C GLN A 181 6.79 -9.25 11.76
N SER A 182 7.13 -8.62 12.88
CA SER A 182 8.50 -8.23 13.23
C SER A 182 9.35 -9.45 13.60
N THR A 183 10.67 -9.33 13.47
CA THR A 183 11.61 -10.33 14.00
C THR A 183 11.80 -10.11 15.51
N ASP A 184 10.79 -10.52 16.29
CA ASP A 184 10.72 -10.32 17.74
C ASP A 184 11.37 -11.48 18.52
N SER A 185 12.05 -11.15 19.63
CA SER A 185 12.72 -12.14 20.50
C SER A 185 11.77 -13.13 21.20
N GLY A 186 10.47 -12.80 21.30
CA GLY A 186 9.42 -13.66 21.82
C GLY A 186 8.88 -14.67 20.79
N CYS A 187 9.32 -14.59 19.53
CA CYS A 187 9.04 -15.59 18.51
C CYS A 187 10.00 -16.78 18.64
N GLY A 188 9.51 -17.99 18.39
CA GLY A 188 10.34 -19.18 18.22
C GLY A 188 11.26 -19.07 16.99
N ALA A 189 12.28 -19.93 16.94
CA ALA A 189 13.22 -19.96 15.81
C ALA A 189 12.48 -20.14 14.46
N GLY A 190 12.67 -19.17 13.56
CA GLY A 190 12.03 -19.12 12.24
C GLY A 190 10.51 -18.91 12.28
N GLU A 191 9.90 -18.63 13.43
CA GLU A 191 8.47 -18.41 13.56
C GLU A 191 8.03 -17.11 12.88
N ALA A 192 8.75 -16.01 13.11
CA ALA A 192 8.45 -14.72 12.51
C ALA A 192 8.34 -14.79 10.98
N ALA A 193 9.30 -15.43 10.30
CA ALA A 193 9.28 -15.61 8.85
C ALA A 193 8.10 -16.50 8.37
N ARG A 194 7.72 -17.53 9.14
CA ARG A 194 6.54 -18.35 8.81
C ARG A 194 5.25 -17.54 8.94
N ASP A 195 5.16 -16.70 9.97
CA ASP A 195 3.98 -15.85 10.17
C ASP A 195 3.91 -14.77 9.09
N ARG A 196 5.02 -14.12 8.73
CA ARG A 196 5.09 -13.22 7.57
C ARG A 196 4.60 -13.91 6.28
N SER A 197 5.07 -15.13 5.99
CA SER A 197 4.59 -15.92 4.83
C SER A 197 3.06 -16.09 4.84
N ARG A 198 2.44 -16.36 6.00
CA ARG A 198 0.98 -16.49 6.13
C ARG A 198 0.27 -15.15 5.96
N GLN A 199 0.84 -14.07 6.49
CA GLN A 199 0.31 -12.71 6.34
C GLN A 199 0.34 -12.25 4.88
N PHE A 200 1.43 -12.54 4.15
CA PHE A 200 1.53 -12.29 2.72
C PHE A 200 0.47 -13.07 1.92
N LYS A 201 0.28 -14.36 2.23
CA LYS A 201 -0.80 -15.18 1.64
C LYS A 201 -2.20 -14.66 1.97
N ALA A 202 -2.38 -14.05 3.14
CA ALA A 202 -3.65 -13.41 3.49
C ALA A 202 -3.92 -12.15 2.66
N ILE A 203 -2.88 -11.35 2.36
CA ILE A 203 -2.99 -10.22 1.41
C ILE A 203 -3.34 -10.73 0.01
N ASP A 204 -2.62 -11.73 -0.47
CA ASP A 204 -2.82 -12.37 -1.78
C ASP A 204 -4.27 -12.87 -1.95
N ALA A 205 -4.73 -13.72 -1.03
CA ALA A 205 -6.09 -14.26 -1.06
C ALA A 205 -7.17 -13.17 -0.92
N PHE A 206 -6.90 -12.11 -0.15
CA PHE A 206 -7.82 -10.97 -0.04
C PHE A 206 -7.95 -10.23 -1.37
N LEU A 207 -6.84 -9.93 -2.05
CA LEU A 207 -6.83 -9.22 -3.32
C LEU A 207 -7.46 -10.06 -4.44
N ASP A 208 -7.18 -11.36 -4.49
CA ASP A 208 -7.82 -12.28 -5.45
C ASP A 208 -9.33 -12.31 -5.28
N ALA A 209 -9.82 -12.34 -4.03
CA ALA A 209 -11.27 -12.33 -3.75
C ALA A 209 -11.96 -11.03 -4.18
N LYS A 210 -11.22 -9.92 -4.38
CA LYS A 210 -11.79 -8.67 -4.89
C LYS A 210 -12.07 -8.69 -6.39
N ASN A 211 -11.51 -9.64 -7.16
CA ASN A 211 -11.65 -9.71 -8.61
C ASN A 211 -11.38 -8.36 -9.29
N ILE A 212 -10.28 -7.70 -8.89
CA ILE A 212 -9.89 -6.39 -9.41
C ILE A 212 -9.58 -6.54 -10.92
N PRO A 213 -10.08 -5.66 -11.80
CA PRO A 213 -9.70 -5.66 -13.20
C PRO A 213 -8.18 -5.55 -13.41
N ALA A 214 -7.63 -6.30 -14.35
CA ALA A 214 -6.18 -6.33 -14.60
C ALA A 214 -5.63 -5.00 -15.12
N ASP A 215 -6.48 -4.12 -15.65
CA ASP A 215 -6.15 -2.76 -16.08
C ASP A 215 -6.18 -1.73 -14.94
N GLU A 216 -6.64 -2.09 -13.73
CA GLU A 216 -6.56 -1.25 -12.53
C GLU A 216 -5.26 -1.54 -11.75
N GLU A 217 -4.59 -0.48 -11.30
CA GLU A 217 -3.33 -0.58 -10.54
C GLU A 217 -3.57 -1.06 -9.11
N VAL A 218 -2.73 -1.97 -8.63
CA VAL A 218 -2.76 -2.49 -7.25
C VAL A 218 -1.37 -2.42 -6.63
N LEU A 219 -1.23 -1.63 -5.57
CA LEU A 219 0.00 -1.42 -4.83
C LEU A 219 -0.11 -1.99 -3.42
N VAL A 220 0.96 -2.63 -2.94
CA VAL A 220 1.15 -3.02 -1.54
C VAL A 220 2.31 -2.22 -0.98
N ALA A 221 2.06 -1.44 0.06
CA ALA A 221 2.97 -0.49 0.66
C ALA A 221 3.10 -0.75 2.17
N GLY A 222 4.32 -0.82 2.68
CA GLY A 222 4.51 -1.07 4.11
C GLY A 222 5.93 -1.35 4.53
N ASP A 223 6.09 -1.42 5.84
CA ASP A 223 7.15 -2.18 6.48
C ASP A 223 6.78 -3.66 6.36
N LEU A 224 7.49 -4.38 5.49
CA LEU A 224 7.22 -5.78 5.22
C LEU A 224 8.12 -6.71 6.06
N ASN A 225 9.00 -6.16 6.93
CA ASN A 225 9.89 -6.92 7.81
C ASN A 225 10.71 -8.02 7.10
N VAL A 226 11.02 -7.82 5.82
CA VAL A 226 11.85 -8.73 5.01
C VAL A 226 13.01 -7.93 4.44
N ASP A 227 14.25 -8.28 4.78
CA ASP A 227 15.44 -7.62 4.21
C ASP A 227 15.53 -7.86 2.70
N SER A 228 15.74 -6.79 1.93
CA SER A 228 15.77 -6.82 0.46
C SER A 228 16.92 -7.67 -0.11
N ARG A 229 17.95 -7.92 0.71
CA ARG A 229 19.10 -8.78 0.41
C ARG A 229 19.04 -10.13 1.14
N GLY A 230 18.01 -10.35 1.94
CA GLY A 230 17.78 -11.56 2.69
C GLY A 230 17.23 -12.69 1.83
N GLY A 231 17.39 -13.93 2.30
CA GLY A 231 16.86 -15.12 1.60
C GLY A 231 15.33 -15.19 1.52
N GLU A 232 14.61 -14.38 2.31
CA GLU A 232 13.14 -14.36 2.38
C GLU A 232 12.50 -13.46 1.31
N TYR A 233 13.25 -12.57 0.66
CA TYR A 233 12.70 -11.61 -0.31
C TYR A 233 11.95 -12.29 -1.46
N ALA A 234 12.52 -13.36 -2.03
CA ALA A 234 11.87 -14.08 -3.12
C ALA A 234 10.56 -14.76 -2.69
N SER A 235 10.51 -15.33 -1.48
CA SER A 235 9.28 -15.92 -0.94
C SER A 235 8.22 -14.87 -0.62
N MET A 236 8.61 -13.67 -0.14
CA MET A 236 7.67 -12.56 0.04
C MET A 236 6.96 -12.21 -1.27
N LEU A 237 7.72 -12.03 -2.36
CA LEU A 237 7.13 -11.72 -3.67
C LEU A 237 6.17 -12.83 -4.14
N ALA A 238 6.56 -14.09 -3.98
CA ALA A 238 5.74 -15.24 -4.36
C ALA A 238 4.47 -15.37 -3.51
N ASP A 239 4.60 -15.28 -2.18
CA ASP A 239 3.51 -15.48 -1.23
C ASP A 239 2.46 -14.36 -1.28
N ALA A 240 2.88 -13.12 -1.61
CA ALA A 240 1.98 -11.97 -1.76
C ALA A 240 1.58 -11.69 -3.22
N GLY A 241 2.04 -12.50 -4.19
CA GLY A 241 1.80 -12.29 -5.62
C GLY A 241 2.25 -10.91 -6.14
N LEU A 242 3.44 -10.47 -5.74
CA LEU A 242 3.98 -9.13 -6.03
C LEU A 242 5.09 -9.18 -7.08
N ALA A 243 5.20 -8.10 -7.84
CA ALA A 243 6.33 -7.82 -8.71
C ALA A 243 7.29 -6.86 -8.02
N GLY A 244 8.59 -7.20 -8.02
CA GLY A 244 9.65 -6.33 -7.53
C GLY A 244 9.67 -4.97 -8.25
N ALA A 245 10.19 -3.96 -7.57
CA ALA A 245 10.49 -2.66 -8.19
C ALA A 245 11.55 -2.83 -9.28
N ASP A 246 11.48 -2.00 -10.33
CA ASP A 246 12.43 -2.04 -11.43
C ASP A 246 13.80 -1.50 -11.01
N ALA A 247 13.84 -0.58 -10.04
CA ALA A 247 15.06 -0.28 -9.30
C ALA A 247 14.79 0.13 -7.85
N ARG A 248 15.77 -0.17 -7.00
CA ARG A 248 15.83 0.30 -5.62
C ARG A 248 17.01 1.26 -5.48
N THR A 249 16.73 2.49 -5.07
CA THR A 249 17.68 3.63 -5.10
C THR A 249 17.73 4.32 -3.74
N GLY A 250 18.58 5.36 -3.61
CA GLY A 250 18.78 6.06 -2.35
C GLY A 250 19.68 5.27 -1.40
N HIS A 251 19.39 5.34 -0.09
CA HIS A 251 20.17 4.67 0.94
C HIS A 251 19.96 3.15 0.91
N PRO A 252 20.99 2.31 1.15
CA PRO A 252 20.85 0.86 1.05
C PRO A 252 20.08 0.18 2.21
N TYR A 253 19.66 0.89 3.24
CA TYR A 253 19.03 0.31 4.44
C TYR A 253 17.86 1.18 4.89
N SER A 254 16.62 0.75 4.75
CA SER A 254 15.49 1.48 5.37
C SER A 254 15.50 1.37 6.89
N PHE A 255 16.18 0.37 7.46
CA PHE A 255 16.39 0.22 8.90
C PHE A 255 17.90 0.13 9.20
N ASP A 256 18.51 1.28 9.48
CA ASP A 256 19.97 1.40 9.63
C ASP A 256 20.40 1.54 11.10
N THR A 257 20.75 0.43 11.73
CA THR A 257 21.24 0.37 13.12
C THR A 257 22.58 1.07 13.37
N GLN A 258 23.24 1.62 12.34
CA GLN A 258 24.52 2.33 12.48
C GLN A 258 24.38 3.84 12.29
N GLU A 259 23.58 4.26 11.30
CA GLU A 259 23.48 5.67 10.92
C GLU A 259 22.20 6.36 11.41
N ASN A 260 21.11 5.63 11.63
CA ASN A 260 19.90 6.17 12.23
C ASN A 260 20.06 6.25 13.75
N SER A 261 19.93 7.45 14.32
CA SER A 261 20.16 7.69 15.75
C SER A 261 19.19 6.95 16.67
N VAL A 262 17.95 6.73 16.24
CA VAL A 262 16.94 5.99 17.02
C VAL A 262 17.22 4.49 16.92
N ALA A 263 17.41 3.96 15.70
CA ALA A 263 17.70 2.53 15.48
C ALA A 263 18.99 2.11 16.19
N ARG A 264 20.06 2.90 16.05
CA ARG A 264 21.35 2.65 16.70
C ARG A 264 21.25 2.59 18.22
N TYR A 265 20.42 3.44 18.82
CA TYR A 265 20.20 3.38 20.26
C TYR A 265 19.45 2.11 20.66
N ARG A 266 18.41 1.74 19.91
CA ARG A 266 17.56 0.58 20.23
C ARG A 266 18.29 -0.74 20.01
N TYR A 267 19.10 -0.82 18.96
CA TYR A 267 19.66 -2.05 18.43
C TYR A 267 21.14 -1.87 18.04
N PRO A 268 22.03 -1.54 18.99
CA PRO A 268 23.43 -1.17 18.68
C PRO A 268 24.25 -2.29 18.07
N ASP A 269 23.84 -3.55 18.28
CA ASP A 269 24.58 -4.75 17.86
C ASP A 269 23.89 -5.53 16.73
N ASP A 270 22.68 -5.13 16.33
CA ASP A 270 21.92 -5.80 15.28
C ASP A 270 22.38 -5.37 13.88
N PRO A 271 22.24 -6.23 12.85
CA PRO A 271 22.57 -5.86 11.49
C PRO A 271 21.65 -4.74 10.96
N ARG A 272 22.14 -4.01 9.97
CA ARG A 272 21.32 -3.09 9.18
C ARG A 272 20.50 -3.89 8.18
N GLU A 273 19.25 -3.51 7.99
CA GLU A 273 18.31 -4.19 7.12
C GLU A 273 17.57 -3.21 6.22
N ASP A 274 16.84 -3.75 5.25
CA ASP A 274 16.09 -2.97 4.29
C ASP A 274 14.70 -3.57 4.09
N LEU A 275 13.73 -3.02 4.81
CA LEU A 275 12.48 -3.68 5.22
C LEU A 275 11.22 -3.04 4.62
N ASP A 276 11.33 -1.82 4.11
CA ASP A 276 10.19 -1.00 3.67
C ASP A 276 10.03 -1.05 2.14
N TYR A 277 8.80 -1.17 1.65
CA TYR A 277 8.53 -1.36 0.21
C TYR A 277 7.24 -0.70 -0.26
N VAL A 278 7.19 -0.40 -1.56
CA VAL A 278 5.94 -0.23 -2.30
C VAL A 278 6.03 -1.04 -3.59
N LEU A 279 5.26 -2.12 -3.68
CA LEU A 279 5.34 -3.11 -4.75
C LEU A 279 3.99 -3.24 -5.47
N ALA A 280 4.04 -3.51 -6.77
CA ALA A 280 2.84 -3.73 -7.57
C ALA A 280 2.41 -5.20 -7.50
N ARG A 281 1.10 -5.45 -7.55
CA ARG A 281 0.52 -6.79 -7.75
C ARG A 281 0.92 -7.32 -9.13
N ALA A 282 1.40 -8.56 -9.19
CA ALA A 282 1.70 -9.21 -10.46
C ALA A 282 0.41 -9.39 -11.29
N GLY A 283 0.49 -9.16 -12.61
CA GLY A 283 -0.65 -9.29 -13.52
C GLY A 283 -1.60 -8.10 -13.59
N HIS A 284 -1.37 -7.05 -12.79
CA HIS A 284 -2.10 -5.78 -12.84
C HIS A 284 -1.32 -4.68 -13.56
N ALA A 285 -2.04 -3.64 -14.00
CA ALA A 285 -1.45 -2.45 -14.57
C ALA A 285 -0.50 -1.80 -13.56
N ARG A 286 0.68 -1.40 -14.03
CA ARG A 286 1.66 -0.63 -13.26
C ARG A 286 2.43 0.30 -14.19
N PRO A 287 2.87 1.48 -13.72
CA PRO A 287 3.79 2.33 -14.47
C PRO A 287 5.07 1.59 -14.84
N ALA A 288 5.63 1.90 -16.00
CA ALA A 288 6.98 1.44 -16.35
C ALA A 288 8.03 2.19 -15.52
N ARG A 289 9.15 1.53 -15.19
CA ARG A 289 10.24 2.09 -14.39
C ARG A 289 9.75 2.48 -13.00
N TRP A 290 9.26 1.49 -12.27
CA TRP A 290 8.82 1.65 -10.90
C TRP A 290 10.01 1.65 -9.93
N HIS A 291 10.22 2.76 -9.24
CA HIS A 291 11.34 2.95 -8.31
C HIS A 291 10.88 2.83 -6.86
N ASN A 292 11.78 2.35 -6.00
CA ASN A 292 11.68 2.43 -4.54
C ASN A 292 12.95 3.12 -4.03
N GLU A 293 12.83 4.36 -3.56
CA GLU A 293 13.92 5.19 -3.07
C GLU A 293 13.86 5.31 -1.54
N VAL A 294 14.89 4.80 -0.85
CA VAL A 294 15.03 5.00 0.60
C VAL A 294 15.65 6.38 0.86
N VAL A 295 14.93 7.22 1.59
CA VAL A 295 15.30 8.63 1.81
C VAL A 295 15.92 8.81 3.19
N GLN A 296 17.24 8.99 3.23
CA GLN A 296 18.00 9.25 4.45
C GLN A 296 17.94 10.73 4.88
N GLU A 297 16.75 11.23 5.20
CA GLU A 297 16.57 12.60 5.70
C GLU A 297 16.71 12.65 7.23
N ARG A 298 17.65 13.46 7.73
CA ARG A 298 17.82 13.73 9.17
C ARG A 298 16.94 14.90 9.62
N SER A 299 16.48 14.84 10.86
CA SER A 299 15.76 15.93 11.51
C SER A 299 16.71 16.93 12.16
N ALA A 300 16.16 18.08 12.55
CA ALA A 300 16.79 18.86 13.61
C ALA A 300 16.95 17.99 14.88
N PRO A 301 18.01 18.18 15.70
CA PRO A 301 18.17 17.43 16.93
C PRO A 301 17.01 17.64 17.88
N TRP A 302 16.53 16.57 18.50
CA TRP A 302 15.50 16.60 19.53
C TRP A 302 15.92 15.76 20.73
N THR A 303 15.56 16.21 21.93
CA THR A 303 16.03 15.61 23.17
C THR A 303 14.87 15.16 24.04
N VAL A 304 14.99 13.97 24.60
CA VAL A 304 14.11 13.41 25.62
C VAL A 304 14.92 13.11 26.87
N SER A 305 14.24 12.98 28.00
CA SER A 305 14.86 12.58 29.26
C SER A 305 14.27 11.26 29.73
N SER A 306 15.12 10.32 30.12
CA SER A 306 14.72 9.07 30.75
C SER A 306 15.64 8.77 31.92
N TRP A 307 15.07 8.49 33.10
CA TRP A 307 15.82 8.21 34.32
C TRP A 307 16.90 9.25 34.65
N GLY A 308 16.58 10.53 34.47
CA GLY A 308 17.50 11.65 34.74
C GLY A 308 18.64 11.82 33.72
N THR A 309 18.66 11.01 32.66
CA THR A 309 19.62 11.12 31.55
C THR A 309 18.94 11.70 30.33
N SER A 310 19.60 12.65 29.66
CA SER A 310 19.11 13.23 28.41
C SER A 310 19.69 12.46 27.21
N TYR A 311 18.81 12.15 26.26
CA TYR A 311 19.14 11.46 25.02
C TYR A 311 18.73 12.35 23.86
N THR A 312 19.66 12.60 22.94
CA THR A 312 19.43 13.43 21.76
C THR A 312 19.50 12.58 20.51
N TYR A 313 18.49 12.72 19.66
CA TYR A 313 18.35 12.02 18.39
C TYR A 313 18.25 13.01 17.24
N THR A 314 18.53 12.54 16.02
CA THR A 314 18.53 13.32 14.77
C THR A 314 17.70 12.67 13.67
N ASP A 315 16.81 11.74 14.02
CA ASP A 315 15.91 11.05 13.09
C ASP A 315 14.50 11.04 13.69
N LEU A 316 13.47 11.08 12.85
CA LEU A 316 12.06 11.14 13.29
C LEU A 316 11.42 9.76 13.55
N SER A 317 12.14 8.70 13.21
CA SER A 317 11.82 7.30 13.44
C SER A 317 13.11 6.50 13.38
N ASP A 318 13.09 5.25 13.81
CA ASP A 318 14.19 4.30 13.59
C ASP A 318 14.21 3.70 12.18
N HIS A 319 13.12 3.83 11.43
CA HIS A 319 13.13 3.61 9.99
C HIS A 319 13.42 4.91 9.22
N TYR A 320 13.95 4.76 8.02
CA TYR A 320 13.95 5.79 6.99
C TYR A 320 12.71 5.65 6.09
N PRO A 321 12.11 6.76 5.65
CA PRO A 321 10.99 6.74 4.73
C PRO A 321 11.39 6.20 3.36
N LEU A 322 10.48 5.46 2.70
CA LEU A 322 10.64 5.04 1.32
C LEU A 322 9.62 5.72 0.41
N ARG A 323 10.11 6.33 -0.67
CA ARG A 323 9.30 6.92 -1.73
C ARG A 323 9.29 6.01 -2.95
N ALA A 324 8.12 5.83 -3.54
CA ALA A 324 7.95 5.08 -4.77
C ALA A 324 7.27 5.93 -5.84
N TYR A 325 7.74 5.79 -7.07
CA TYR A 325 7.30 6.59 -8.21
C TYR A 325 7.73 5.94 -9.53
N ALA A 326 7.07 6.33 -10.61
CA ALA A 326 7.51 6.05 -11.97
C ALA A 326 8.60 7.06 -12.40
N GLY A 327 9.67 6.61 -13.06
CA GLY A 327 10.81 7.49 -13.40
C GLY A 327 11.66 6.99 -14.55
#